data_AF-A0A956RBN9-F1
#
_entry.id   AF-A0A956RBN9-F1
#
_cell.length_a   1.000
_cell.length_b   1.000
_cell.length_c   1.000
_cell.angle_alpha   90.00
_cell.angle_beta   90.00
_cell.angle_gamma   90.00
#
_symmetry.space_group_name_H-M   'P 1'
#
loop_
_entity.id
_entity.type
_entity.pdbx_description
1 polymer ?
#
loop_
_entity_poly.entity_id
_entity_poly.type
_entity_poly.pdbx_seq_one_letter_code
_entity_poly.pdbx_strand_id
1 'polypeptide(L)' 'MKLLVVIVNFRTAALTLQGLEHLLADMEGIDAAVTVVDNDSGDGSYETLSEQVTARGWGDRVAVVPSGKNGGFGYG' A
#
# COMPACT_ATOMS: atom_id res chain seq x y z
N MET A 1 1.45 -19.42 -10.18
CA MET A 1 1.50 -18.10 -10.86
C MET A 1 1.62 -17.05 -9.78
N LYS A 2 2.47 -16.03 -9.94
CA LYS A 2 2.66 -14.95 -8.95
C LYS A 2 1.85 -13.72 -9.34
N LEU A 3 1.18 -13.10 -8.37
CA LEU A 3 0.40 -11.86 -8.54
C LEU A 3 1.03 -10.73 -7.71
N LEU A 4 1.13 -9.54 -8.28
CA LEU A 4 1.48 -8.32 -7.55
C LEU A 4 0.33 -7.34 -7.69
N VAL A 5 -0.16 -6.81 -6.57
CA VAL A 5 -1.13 -5.74 -6.52
C VAL A 5 -0.41 -4.43 -6.21
N VAL A 6 -0.65 -3.39 -7.00
CA VAL A 6 -0.07 -2.07 -6.78
C VAL A 6 -1.19 -1.09 -6.46
N ILE A 7 -1.04 -0.37 -5.36
CA ILE A 7 -1.97 0.69 -4.93
C ILE A 7 -1.20 2.01 -4.91
N VAL A 8 -1.69 3.00 -5.65
CA VAL A 8 -1.18 4.38 -5.56
C VAL A 8 -2.04 5.13 -4.54
N ASN A 9 -1.45 5.53 -3.43
CA ASN A 9 -2.10 6.35 -2.40
C ASN A 9 -1.77 7.83 -2.62
N PHE A 10 -2.76 8.71 -2.51
CA PHE A 10 -2.54 10.14 -2.38
C PHE A 10 -3.54 10.74 -1.39
N ARG A 11 -3.05 11.08 -0.19
CA ARG A 11 -3.82 11.71 0.90
C ARG A 11 -5.06 10.94 1.37
N THR A 12 -4.99 9.61 1.27
CA THR A 12 -6.11 8.72 1.58
C THR A 12 -5.66 7.49 2.40
N ALA A 13 -4.66 7.65 3.28
CA ALA A 13 -4.07 6.52 4.03
C ALA A 13 -5.12 5.64 4.73
N ALA A 14 -6.14 6.24 5.35
CA ALA A 14 -7.22 5.48 6.00
C ALA A 14 -8.00 4.59 5.04
N LEU A 15 -8.33 5.09 3.83
CA LEU A 15 -9.02 4.31 2.81
C LEU A 15 -8.13 3.19 2.27
N THR A 16 -6.84 3.47 2.05
CA THR A 16 -5.87 2.46 1.62
C THR A 16 -5.75 1.34 2.65
N LEU A 17 -5.70 1.65 3.95
CA LEU A 17 -5.67 0.64 5.01
C LEU A 17 -6.93 -0.23 5.05
N GLN A 18 -8.11 0.36 4.87
CA GLN A 18 -9.36 -0.39 4.77
C GLN A 18 -9.36 -1.31 3.53
N GLY A 19 -8.86 -0.83 2.40
CA GLY A 19 -8.71 -1.65 1.20
C GLY A 19 -7.75 -2.81 1.39
N LEU A 20 -6.60 -2.57 2.05
CA LEU A 20 -5.62 -3.63 2.37
C LEU A 20 -6.21 -4.73 3.24
N GLU A 21 -7.03 -4.40 4.24
CA GLU A 21 -7.69 -5.37 5.12
C GLU A 21 -8.49 -6.40 4.31
N HIS A 22 -9.33 -5.92 3.39
CA HIS A 22 -10.16 -6.77 2.54
C HIS A 22 -9.33 -7.51 1.48
N LEU A 23 -8.41 -6.80 0.82
CA LEU A 23 -7.56 -7.37 -0.21
C LEU A 23 -6.72 -8.53 0.33
N LEU A 24 -6.13 -8.39 1.52
CA LEU A 24 -5.31 -9.43 2.11
C LEU A 24 -6.13 -10.68 2.46
N ALA A 25 -7.37 -10.52 2.92
CA ALA A 25 -8.28 -11.64 3.13
C ALA A 25 -8.62 -12.36 1.82
N ASP A 26 -8.93 -11.62 0.75
CA ASP A 26 -9.24 -12.18 -0.57
C ASP A 26 -8.03 -12.86 -1.24
N MET A 27 -6.81 -12.52 -0.81
CA MET A 27 -5.55 -13.09 -1.29
C MET A 27 -5.14 -14.38 -0.56
N GLU A 28 -5.92 -14.88 0.41
CA GLU A 28 -5.60 -16.11 1.13
C GLU A 28 -5.48 -17.30 0.15
N GLY A 29 -4.40 -18.08 0.28
CA GLY A 29 -4.09 -19.19 -0.64
C GLY A 29 -3.55 -18.77 -2.00
N ILE A 30 -3.41 -17.47 -2.29
CA ILE A 30 -2.78 -16.95 -3.50
C ILE A 30 -1.33 -16.55 -3.19
N ASP A 31 -0.38 -16.98 -4.03
CA ASP A 31 1.01 -16.50 -4.02
C ASP A 31 1.04 -15.07 -4.59
N ALA A 32 0.74 -14.11 -3.72
CA ALA A 32 0.56 -12.71 -4.08
C ALA A 32 1.12 -11.74 -3.03
N ALA A 33 1.56 -10.57 -3.49
CA ALA A 33 2.07 -9.48 -2.66
C ALA A 33 1.41 -8.14 -3.02
N VAL A 34 1.53 -7.15 -2.14
CA VAL A 34 1.03 -5.79 -2.34
C VAL A 34 2.16 -4.78 -2.21
N THR A 35 2.21 -3.82 -3.13
CA THR A 35 3.03 -2.62 -3.00
C THR A 35 2.13 -1.39 -2.97
N VAL A 36 2.19 -0.64 -1.88
CA VAL A 36 1.55 0.66 -1.76
C VAL A 36 2.59 1.74 -2.05
N VAL A 37 2.33 2.53 -3.09
CA VAL A 37 3.14 3.70 -3.41
C VAL A 37 2.46 4.92 -2.80
N ASP A 38 3.10 5.55 -1.81
CA ASP A 38 2.68 6.88 -1.38
C ASP A 38 3.15 7.90 -2.41
N ASN A 39 2.21 8.54 -3.09
CA ASN A 39 2.45 9.42 -4.23
C ASN A 39 2.75 10.86 -3.78
N ASP A 40 3.66 11.00 -2.81
CA ASP A 40 4.05 12.26 -2.16
C ASP A 40 2.85 13.00 -1.54
N SER A 41 2.16 12.32 -0.63
CA SER A 41 0.91 12.84 -0.07
C SER A 41 1.11 14.13 0.73
N GLY A 42 2.23 14.27 1.43
CA GLY A 42 2.59 15.46 2.21
C GLY A 42 1.70 15.70 3.44
N ASP A 43 0.96 14.68 3.89
CA ASP A 43 -0.02 14.76 4.98
C ASP A 43 0.20 13.69 6.08
N GLY A 44 1.37 13.05 6.10
CA GLY A 44 1.67 11.95 7.02
C GLY A 44 1.19 10.57 6.55
N SER A 45 0.67 10.45 5.32
CA SER A 45 0.18 9.18 4.79
C SER A 45 1.26 8.09 4.75
N TYR A 46 2.48 8.42 4.32
CA TYR A 46 3.56 7.45 4.22
C TYR A 46 3.91 6.82 5.58
N GLU A 47 4.07 7.67 6.59
CA GLU A 47 4.37 7.27 7.96
C GLU A 47 3.23 6.42 8.53
N THR A 48 1.99 6.91 8.40
CA THR A 48 0.79 6.20 8.87
C THR A 48 0.67 4.80 8.24
N LEU A 49 0.86 4.69 6.92
CA LEU A 49 0.79 3.42 6.21
C LEU A 49 1.89 2.46 6.66
N SER A 50 3.13 2.95 6.75
CA SER A 50 4.30 2.14 7.13
C SER A 50 4.18 1.60 8.56
N GLU A 51 3.76 2.45 9.49
CA GLU A 51 3.53 2.08 10.89
C GLU A 51 2.41 1.04 11.01
N GLN A 52 1.28 1.25 10.32
CA GLN A 52 0.13 0.35 10.39
C GLN A 52 0.39 -1.01 9.73
N VAL A 53 1.07 -1.04 8.59
CA VAL A 53 1.51 -2.30 7.95
C VAL A 53 2.38 -3.11 8.91
N THR A 54 3.30 -2.45 9.61
CA THR A 54 4.16 -3.12 10.61
C THR A 54 3.35 -3.58 11.82
N ALA A 55 2.52 -2.69 12.41
CA ALA A 55 1.75 -2.98 13.61
C ALA A 55 0.73 -4.11 13.43
N ARG A 56 0.21 -4.29 12.21
CA ARG A 56 -0.72 -5.37 11.86
C ARG A 56 -0.03 -6.66 11.41
N GLY A 57 1.30 -6.68 11.36
CA GLY A 57 2.08 -7.85 10.92
C GLY A 57 1.97 -8.13 9.42
N TRP A 58 1.66 -7.12 8.60
CA TRP A 58 1.50 -7.27 7.15
C TRP A 58 2.80 -7.15 6.37
N GLY A 59 3.93 -6.85 7.04
CA GLY A 59 5.22 -6.56 6.39
C GLY A 59 5.78 -7.65 5.48
N ASP A 60 5.40 -8.92 5.70
CA ASP A 60 5.82 -10.03 4.83
C ASP A 60 5.08 -10.06 3.47
N ARG A 61 3.94 -9.35 3.37
CA ARG A 61 3.04 -9.35 2.20
C ARG A 61 2.84 -7.96 1.59
N VAL A 62 3.02 -6.90 2.39
CA VAL A 62 2.77 -5.52 2.00
C VAL A 62 4.02 -4.68 2.20
N ALA A 63 4.46 -4.01 1.13
CA ALA A 63 5.50 -2.99 1.18
C ALA A 63 4.89 -1.60 0.95
N VAL A 64 5.38 -0.60 1.69
CA VAL A 64 5.02 0.82 1.49
C VAL A 64 6.26 1.54 0.97
N VAL A 65 6.14 2.25 -0.15
CA VAL A 65 7.25 2.92 -0.83
C VAL A 65 6.89 4.40 -1.07
N PRO A 66 7.75 5.35 -0.71
CA PRO A 66 7.52 6.76 -1.05
C PRO A 66 7.94 7.03 -2.50
N SER A 67 7.10 7.69 -3.30
CA SER A 67 7.45 8.08 -4.68
C SER A 67 8.42 9.27 -4.74
N GLY A 68 8.46 10.08 -3.67
CA GLY A 68 9.26 11.31 -3.58
C GLY A 68 8.75 12.50 -4.40
N LYS A 69 7.71 12.31 -5.22
CA LYS A 69 6.93 13.39 -5.88
C LYS A 69 5.58 12.87 -6.37
N ASN A 70 4.57 13.75 -6.42
CA ASN A 70 3.28 13.40 -7.01
C ASN A 70 3.35 13.50 -8.54
N GLY A 71 3.42 12.35 -9.22
CA GLY A 71 3.45 12.28 -10.69
C GLY A 71 2.10 12.00 -11.36
N GLY A 72 1.04 11.79 -10.58
CA GLY A 72 -0.24 11.25 -11.04
C GLY A 72 -0.28 9.73 -11.18
N PHE A 73 -1.45 9.17 -11.52
CA PHE A 73 -1.71 7.73 -11.53
C PHE A 73 -0.95 6.93 -12.62
N GLY A 74 -0.62 7.55 -13.74
CA GLY A 74 0.09 6.91 -14.86
C GLY A 74 1.59 7.15 -14.83
N TYR A 75 2.15 7.47 -13.67
CA TYR A 75 3.54 7.89 -13.52
C TYR A 75 4.46 6.67 -13.36
N GLY A 76 4.75 6.03 -14.50
CA GLY A 76 5.87 5.10 -14.74
C GLY A 76 6.30 4.21 -13.58
#